data_AF-A0A7Y6UJZ7-F1
#
_entry.id   AF-A0A7Y6UJZ7-F1
#
_cell.length_a   1.000
_cell.length_b   1.000
_cell.length_c   1.000
_cell.angle_alpha   90.00
_cell.angle_beta   90.00
_cell.angle_gamma   90.00
#
_symmetry.space_group_name_H-M   'P 1'
#
loop_
_entity.id
_entity.type
_entity.pdbx_description
1 polymer ?
#
loop_
_entity_poly.entity_id
_entity_poly.type
_entity_poly.pdbx_seq_one_letter_code
_entity_poly.pdbx_strand_id
1 'polypeptide(L)'
;MPTPIKIASRLDPIKPSITLAVTAKAAKLKADGIDVVSFGAGEPDFDTPKHIKDAAAAGLDKGVGKYTEVGGTLALRKAIAAELGNVHKMQIDPADVLVSSGAKHSLYNLFMALIDPGDEVLIPAPYWVSYPDMVMLAGGRPVIL
;
A
#
# COMPACT_ATOMS: atom_id res chain seq x y z
N MET A 1 -36.08 16.00 2.05
CA MET A 1 -34.69 15.79 1.60
C MET A 1 -34.05 14.78 2.55
N PRO A 2 -33.31 13.78 2.07
CA PRO A 2 -32.61 12.85 2.98
C PRO A 2 -31.59 13.63 3.81
N THR A 3 -31.52 13.32 5.11
CA THR A 3 -30.54 13.91 6.03
C THR A 3 -29.13 13.60 5.50
N PRO A 4 -28.24 14.60 5.38
CA PRO A 4 -26.87 14.34 4.93
C PRO A 4 -26.19 13.33 5.87
N ILE A 5 -25.56 12.32 5.28
CA ILE A 5 -24.80 11.31 6.02
C ILE A 5 -23.61 12.01 6.69
N LYS A 6 -23.54 11.94 8.02
CA LYS A 6 -22.39 12.45 8.78
C LYS A 6 -21.18 11.55 8.51
N ILE A 7 -20.13 12.14 7.93
CA ILE A 7 -18.83 11.48 7.75
C ILE A 7 -18.06 11.46 9.08
N ALA A 8 -17.24 10.43 9.29
CA ALA A 8 -16.42 10.31 10.50
C ALA A 8 -15.34 11.41 10.54
N SER A 9 -15.18 12.07 11.69
CA SER A 9 -14.26 13.21 11.87
C SER A 9 -12.79 12.89 11.60
N ARG A 10 -12.39 11.61 11.70
CA ARG A 10 -11.04 11.17 11.35
C ARG A 10 -10.68 11.38 9.86
N LEU A 11 -11.68 11.61 9.01
CA LEU A 11 -11.47 11.94 7.59
C LEU A 11 -11.32 13.44 7.34
N ASP A 12 -11.71 14.30 8.27
CA ASP A 12 -11.61 15.76 8.13
C ASP A 12 -10.16 16.24 7.82
N PRO A 13 -9.09 15.72 8.44
CA PRO A 13 -7.73 16.17 8.14
C PRO A 13 -7.12 15.54 6.88
N ILE A 14 -7.75 14.50 6.32
CA ILE A 14 -7.18 13.71 5.22
C ILE A 14 -7.42 14.43 3.89
N LYS A 15 -6.33 14.79 3.20
CA LYS A 15 -6.41 15.50 1.93
C LYS A 15 -6.38 14.51 0.75
N PRO A 16 -6.99 14.87 -0.39
CA PRO A 16 -6.84 14.09 -1.61
C PRO A 16 -5.36 13.94 -2.00
N SER A 17 -4.99 12.74 -2.47
CA SER A 17 -3.62 12.45 -2.89
C SER A 17 -3.22 13.28 -4.12
N ILE A 18 -2.20 14.13 -3.96
CA ILE A 18 -1.64 14.95 -5.05
C ILE A 18 -1.05 14.06 -6.14
N THR A 19 -0.42 12.94 -5.78
CA THR A 19 0.17 12.00 -6.75
C THR A 19 -0.89 11.48 -7.73
N LEU A 20 -2.05 11.05 -7.22
CA LEU A 20 -3.15 10.59 -8.08
C LEU A 20 -3.72 11.73 -8.92
N ALA A 21 -3.82 12.94 -8.38
CA ALA A 21 -4.30 14.10 -9.12
C ALA A 21 -3.40 14.46 -10.31
N VAL A 22 -2.07 14.37 -10.14
CA VAL A 22 -1.10 14.61 -11.23
C VAL A 22 -1.22 13.54 -12.31
N THR A 23 -1.27 12.26 -11.92
CA THR A 23 -1.42 11.15 -12.88
C THR A 23 -2.72 11.25 -13.67
N ALA A 24 -3.84 11.54 -12.99
CA ALA A 24 -5.14 11.71 -13.64
C ALA A 24 -5.16 12.88 -14.62
N LYS A 25 -4.53 14.01 -14.27
CA LYS A 25 -4.41 15.17 -15.17
C LYS A 25 -3.56 14.84 -16.41
N ALA A 26 -2.43 14.16 -16.23
CA ALA A 26 -1.58 13.74 -17.35
C ALA A 26 -2.32 12.79 -18.30
N ALA A 27 -3.06 11.82 -17.76
CA ALA A 27 -3.89 10.90 -18.55
C ALA A 27 -4.97 11.64 -19.34
N LYS A 28 -5.65 12.62 -18.71
CA LYS A 28 -6.64 13.45 -19.39
C LYS A 28 -6.04 14.25 -20.55
N LEU A 29 -4.92 14.95 -20.32
CA LEU A 29 -4.28 15.75 -21.37
C LEU A 29 -3.84 14.88 -22.57
N LYS A 30 -3.32 13.67 -22.32
CA LYS A 30 -3.04 12.69 -23.38
C LYS A 30 -4.30 12.30 -24.16
N ALA A 31 -5.40 12.03 -23.45
CA ALA A 31 -6.68 11.69 -24.08
C ALA A 31 -7.25 12.86 -24.92
N ASP A 32 -6.97 14.10 -24.51
CA ASP A 32 -7.31 15.32 -25.24
C ASP A 32 -6.35 15.59 -26.44
N GLY A 33 -5.43 14.66 -26.74
CA GLY A 33 -4.52 14.73 -27.90
C GLY A 33 -3.27 15.57 -27.68
N ILE A 34 -2.99 16.00 -26.44
CA ILE A 34 -1.80 16.78 -26.11
C ILE A 34 -0.63 15.83 -25.90
N ASP A 35 0.52 16.14 -26.50
CA ASP A 35 1.77 15.41 -26.26
C ASP A 35 2.29 15.70 -24.85
N VAL A 36 2.24 14.68 -23.99
CA VAL A 36 2.59 14.77 -22.56
C VAL A 36 3.61 13.70 -22.21
N VAL A 37 4.80 14.15 -21.79
CA VAL A 37 5.77 13.29 -21.12
C VAL A 37 5.54 13.39 -19.61
N SER A 38 5.13 12.27 -18.99
CA SER A 38 4.80 12.22 -17.56
C SER A 38 5.92 11.53 -16.78
N PHE A 39 6.47 12.23 -15.79
CA PHE A 39 7.43 11.70 -14.82
C PHE A 39 6.81 11.52 -13.41
N GLY A 40 5.48 11.56 -13.32
CA GLY A 40 4.77 11.54 -12.03
C GLY A 40 4.32 10.15 -11.56
N ALA A 41 4.38 9.13 -12.43
CA ALA A 41 4.00 7.77 -12.07
C ALA A 41 5.12 7.09 -11.26
N GLY A 42 4.75 6.43 -10.16
CA GLY A 42 5.66 5.67 -9.31
C GLY A 42 5.67 4.17 -9.58
N GLU A 43 5.15 3.75 -10.74
CA GLU A 43 5.13 2.35 -11.18
C GLU A 43 6.08 2.15 -12.37
N PRO A 44 6.76 0.99 -12.48
CA PRO A 44 7.60 0.68 -13.63
C PRO A 44 6.81 0.66 -14.95
N ASP A 45 7.51 0.95 -16.04
CA ASP A 45 6.99 0.87 -17.41
C ASP A 45 6.99 -0.56 -17.98
N PHE A 46 7.83 -1.44 -17.44
CA PHE A 46 7.87 -2.86 -17.83
C PHE A 46 6.64 -3.63 -17.32
N ASP A 47 6.16 -4.56 -18.15
CA ASP A 47 5.10 -5.49 -17.78
C ASP A 47 5.59 -6.54 -16.75
N THR A 48 4.63 -7.15 -16.05
CA THR A 48 4.90 -8.25 -15.13
C THR A 48 5.59 -9.41 -15.87
N PRO A 49 6.72 -9.95 -15.33
CA PRO A 49 7.45 -11.05 -15.96
C PRO A 49 6.57 -12.27 -16.29
N LYS A 50 6.82 -12.90 -17.45
CA LYS A 50 5.97 -13.98 -18.00
C LYS A 50 5.73 -15.12 -17.00
N HIS A 51 6.77 -15.58 -16.31
CA HIS A 51 6.66 -16.68 -15.36
C HIS A 51 5.69 -16.41 -14.20
N ILE A 52 5.53 -15.13 -13.79
CA ILE A 52 4.56 -14.73 -12.76
C ILE A 52 3.14 -14.80 -13.32
N LYS A 53 2.93 -14.29 -14.54
CA LYS A 53 1.64 -14.37 -15.24
C LYS A 53 1.21 -15.82 -15.46
N ASP A 54 2.14 -16.68 -15.87
CA ASP A 54 1.89 -18.11 -16.07
C ASP A 54 1.53 -18.82 -14.74
N ALA A 55 2.22 -18.47 -13.64
CA ALA A 55 1.91 -19.02 -12.32
C ALA A 55 0.52 -18.60 -11.82
N ALA A 56 0.11 -17.36 -12.06
CA ALA A 56 -1.22 -16.88 -11.74
C ALA A 56 -2.30 -17.63 -12.54
N ALA A 57 -2.12 -17.79 -13.85
CA ALA A 57 -3.02 -18.55 -14.71
C ALA A 57 -3.14 -20.01 -14.27
N ALA A 58 -2.01 -20.69 -14.04
CA ALA A 58 -1.98 -22.07 -13.56
C ALA A 58 -2.62 -22.22 -12.16
N GLY A 59 -2.53 -21.18 -11.32
CA GLY A 59 -3.22 -21.12 -10.04
C GLY A 59 -4.74 -21.15 -10.23
N LEU A 60 -5.27 -20.31 -11.14
CA LEU A 60 -6.70 -20.28 -11.46
C LEU A 60 -7.20 -21.63 -11.97
N ASP A 61 -6.44 -22.28 -12.85
CA ASP A 61 -6.76 -23.62 -13.36
C ASP A 61 -6.80 -24.68 -12.25
N LYS A 62 -5.98 -24.51 -11.21
CA LYS A 62 -5.94 -25.36 -10.01
C LYS A 62 -6.98 -24.99 -8.95
N GLY A 63 -7.84 -24.00 -9.21
CA GLY A 63 -8.91 -23.59 -8.31
C GLY A 63 -8.45 -22.75 -7.12
N VAL A 64 -7.31 -22.04 -7.20
CA VAL A 64 -7.01 -21.00 -6.22
C VAL A 64 -8.07 -19.89 -6.34
N GLY A 65 -8.61 -19.43 -5.20
CA GLY A 65 -9.74 -18.49 -5.21
C GLY A 65 -10.67 -18.59 -3.99
N LYS A 66 -10.42 -19.57 -3.11
CA LYS A 66 -11.02 -19.60 -1.77
C LYS A 66 -10.21 -18.74 -0.80
N TYR A 67 -10.76 -18.54 0.40
CA TYR A 67 -10.04 -17.85 1.47
C TYR A 67 -8.68 -18.50 1.75
N THR A 68 -7.69 -17.65 1.97
CA THR A 68 -6.39 -18.03 2.55
C THR A 68 -6.42 -17.79 4.06
N GLU A 69 -5.40 -18.28 4.78
CA GLU A 69 -5.12 -17.80 6.12
C GLU A 69 -4.97 -16.28 6.14
N VAL A 70 -5.35 -15.64 7.25
CA VAL A 70 -5.25 -14.18 7.43
C VAL A 70 -3.81 -13.70 7.26
N GLY A 71 -2.84 -14.48 7.74
CA GLY A 71 -1.40 -14.22 7.58
C GLY A 71 -0.89 -14.34 6.15
N GLY A 72 -1.69 -14.88 5.24
CA GLY A 72 -1.25 -15.37 3.93
C GLY A 72 -0.86 -16.85 3.96
N THR A 73 -0.79 -17.47 2.78
CA THR A 73 -0.47 -18.90 2.66
C THR A 73 0.92 -19.21 3.24
N LEU A 74 1.06 -20.36 3.91
CA LEU A 74 2.33 -20.78 4.49
C LEU A 74 3.47 -20.84 3.45
N ALA A 75 3.17 -21.28 2.23
CA ALA A 75 4.14 -21.34 1.14
C ALA A 75 4.69 -19.94 0.79
N LEU A 76 3.81 -18.92 0.71
CA LEU A 76 4.22 -17.55 0.43
C LEU A 76 5.00 -16.95 1.61
N ARG A 77 4.56 -17.16 2.85
CA ARG A 77 5.27 -16.70 4.05
C ARG A 77 6.68 -17.28 4.14
N LYS A 78 6.86 -18.57 3.85
CA LYS A 78 8.17 -19.22 3.78
C LYS A 78 9.07 -18.62 2.70
N ALA A 79 8.53 -18.36 1.51
CA ALA A 79 9.27 -17.75 0.41
C ALA A 79 9.73 -16.31 0.77
N ILE A 80 8.85 -15.50 1.36
CA ILE A 80 9.19 -14.15 1.81
C ILE A 80 10.25 -14.18 2.92
N ALA A 81 10.08 -15.04 3.93
CA ALA A 81 11.04 -15.16 5.02
C ALA A 81 12.44 -15.57 4.53
N ALA A 82 12.51 -16.53 3.60
CA ALA A 82 13.77 -16.94 2.99
C ALA A 82 14.42 -15.81 2.18
N GLU A 83 13.66 -15.11 1.34
CA GLU A 83 14.17 -14.01 0.51
C GLU A 83 14.67 -12.84 1.38
N LEU A 84 13.85 -12.36 2.32
CA LEU A 84 14.23 -11.29 3.22
C LEU A 84 15.42 -11.70 4.10
N GLY A 85 15.48 -12.94 4.56
CA GLY A 85 16.62 -13.43 5.34
C GLY A 85 17.92 -13.45 4.53
N ASN A 86 17.84 -13.81 3.24
CA ASN A 86 18.97 -13.76 2.31
C ASN A 86 19.44 -12.33 2.03
N VAL A 87 18.50 -11.39 1.85
CA VAL A 87 18.79 -9.97 1.58
C VAL A 87 19.40 -9.30 2.81
N HIS A 88 18.80 -9.49 3.98
CA HIS A 88 19.18 -8.80 5.22
C HIS A 88 20.21 -9.57 6.06
N LYS A 89 20.64 -10.76 5.60
CA LYS A 89 21.61 -11.62 6.30
C LYS A 89 21.18 -11.96 7.74
N MET A 90 19.89 -12.25 7.91
CA MET A 90 19.29 -12.61 9.19
C MET A 90 18.31 -13.78 9.03
N GLN A 91 18.06 -14.50 10.12
CA GLN A 91 17.00 -15.50 10.13
C GLN A 91 15.65 -14.80 10.35
N ILE A 92 14.65 -15.15 9.54
CA ILE A 92 13.27 -14.66 9.67
C ILE A 92 12.37 -15.88 9.79
N ASP A 93 11.53 -15.92 10.84
CA ASP A 93 10.53 -16.96 10.98
C ASP A 93 9.34 -16.66 10.04
N PRO A 94 8.85 -17.63 9.26
CA PRO A 94 7.58 -17.47 8.54
C PRO A 94 6.38 -17.06 9.40
N ALA A 95 6.43 -17.27 10.72
CA ALA A 95 5.45 -16.79 11.68
C ALA A 95 5.48 -15.25 11.86
N ASP A 96 6.60 -14.61 11.59
CA ASP A 96 6.77 -13.14 11.66
C ASP A 96 6.36 -12.43 10.37
N VAL A 97 5.89 -13.18 9.35
CA VAL A 97 5.49 -12.64 8.05
C VAL A 97 3.97 -12.51 7.94
N LEU A 98 3.49 -11.30 7.67
CA LEU A 98 2.10 -11.00 7.34
C LEU A 98 1.97 -10.54 5.88
N VAL A 99 1.24 -11.29 5.05
CA VAL A 99 0.93 -10.89 3.68
C VAL A 99 -0.26 -9.92 3.68
N SER A 100 -0.13 -8.80 2.97
CA SER A 100 -1.18 -7.79 2.85
C SER A 100 -1.43 -7.42 1.39
N SER A 101 -2.47 -6.60 1.15
CA SER A 101 -2.81 -6.04 -0.16
C SER A 101 -1.86 -4.89 -0.54
N GLY A 102 -0.59 -5.23 -0.76
CA GLY A 102 0.49 -4.27 -1.01
C GLY A 102 1.01 -3.57 0.24
N ALA A 103 2.16 -2.92 0.12
CA ALA A 103 2.89 -2.32 1.25
C ALA A 103 2.11 -1.22 1.97
N LYS A 104 1.22 -0.50 1.26
CA LYS A 104 0.34 0.50 1.88
C LYS A 104 -0.58 -0.12 2.93
N HIS A 105 -1.15 -1.30 2.65
CA HIS A 105 -2.00 -2.00 3.60
C HIS A 105 -1.20 -2.49 4.80
N SER A 106 0.03 -2.99 4.59
CA SER A 106 0.93 -3.39 5.69
C SER A 106 1.22 -2.22 6.64
N LEU A 107 1.56 -1.05 6.09
CA LEU A 107 1.80 0.16 6.88
C LEU A 107 0.54 0.66 7.59
N TYR A 108 -0.60 0.64 6.90
CA TYR A 108 -1.88 1.00 7.52
C TYR A 108 -2.18 0.12 8.72
N ASN A 109 -2.03 -1.21 8.59
CA ASN A 109 -2.24 -2.14 9.71
C ASN A 109 -1.24 -1.90 10.84
N LEU A 110 0.02 -1.63 10.52
CA LEU A 110 1.04 -1.28 11.51
C LEU A 110 0.62 -0.06 12.34
N PHE A 111 0.22 1.02 11.69
CA PHE A 111 -0.21 2.24 12.37
C PHE A 111 -1.49 2.01 13.18
N MET A 112 -2.48 1.33 12.61
CA MET A 112 -3.73 1.00 13.31
C MET A 112 -3.53 0.06 14.51
N ALA A 113 -2.45 -0.75 14.53
CA ALA A 113 -2.16 -1.69 15.60
C ALA A 113 -1.31 -1.10 16.73
N LEU A 114 -0.52 -0.06 16.46
CA LEU A 114 0.50 0.45 17.39
C LEU A 114 0.25 1.87 17.90
N ILE A 115 -0.62 2.65 17.26
CA ILE A 115 -0.83 4.07 17.59
C ILE A 115 -2.14 4.23 18.36
N ASP A 116 -2.05 4.84 19.53
CA ASP A 116 -3.21 5.37 20.26
C ASP A 116 -3.45 6.86 19.96
N PRO A 117 -4.67 7.38 20.19
CA PRO A 117 -4.96 8.80 20.01
C PRO A 117 -4.01 9.70 20.81
N GLY A 118 -3.34 10.61 20.11
CA GLY A 118 -2.41 11.57 20.70
C GLY A 118 -0.94 11.15 20.69
N ASP A 119 -0.63 9.89 20.36
CA ASP A 119 0.75 9.45 20.15
C ASP A 119 1.41 10.21 19.00
N GLU A 120 2.72 10.41 19.10
CA GLU A 120 3.51 11.11 18.08
C GLU A 120 4.28 10.13 17.20
N VAL A 121 4.26 10.38 15.89
CA VAL A 121 5.05 9.60 14.92
C VAL A 121 5.97 10.54 14.17
N LEU A 122 7.28 10.33 14.34
CA LEU A 122 8.30 11.09 13.63
C LEU A 122 8.36 10.66 12.15
N ILE A 123 8.29 11.63 11.24
CA ILE A 123 8.32 11.41 9.78
C ILE A 123 9.35 12.35 9.14
N PRO A 124 10.53 11.84 8.73
CA PRO A 124 11.54 12.66 8.04
C PRO A 124 11.06 13.20 6.68
N ALA A 125 11.27 14.49 6.41
CA ALA A 125 11.00 15.08 5.10
C ALA A 125 12.23 14.98 4.14
N PRO A 126 12.01 14.83 2.81
CA PRO A 126 10.72 14.62 2.13
C PRO A 126 10.19 13.19 2.33
N TYR A 127 8.88 13.05 2.50
CA TYR A 127 8.23 11.78 2.84
C TYR A 127 7.26 11.26 1.77
N TRP A 128 6.94 9.97 1.85
CA TRP A 128 5.82 9.42 1.08
C TRP A 128 4.49 9.96 1.61
N VAL A 129 3.68 10.51 0.71
CA VAL A 129 2.47 11.29 1.02
C VAL A 129 1.47 10.58 1.93
N SER A 130 1.45 9.24 1.92
CA SER A 130 0.50 8.46 2.74
C SER A 130 0.94 8.28 4.20
N TYR A 131 2.20 8.51 4.58
CA TYR A 131 2.62 8.34 5.97
C TYR A 131 1.84 9.22 6.97
N PRO A 132 1.80 10.57 6.83
CA PRO A 132 1.08 11.40 7.79
C PRO A 132 -0.43 11.10 7.79
N ASP A 133 -1.02 10.81 6.63
CA ASP A 133 -2.44 10.46 6.52
C ASP A 133 -2.78 9.19 7.31
N MET A 134 -1.96 8.14 7.21
CA MET A 134 -2.19 6.90 7.96
C MET A 134 -2.01 7.09 9.46
N VAL A 135 -1.08 7.94 9.90
CA VAL A 135 -0.91 8.30 11.32
C VAL A 135 -2.16 9.03 11.84
N MET A 136 -2.64 10.03 11.09
CA MET A 136 -3.86 10.77 11.47
C MET A 136 -5.11 9.88 11.48
N LEU A 137 -5.22 8.93 10.54
CA LEU A 137 -6.32 7.95 10.51
C LEU A 137 -6.34 7.05 11.76
N ALA A 138 -5.18 6.72 12.31
CA ALA A 138 -5.03 6.00 13.58
C ALA A 138 -5.24 6.89 14.82
N GLY A 139 -5.40 8.20 14.65
CA GLY A 139 -5.57 9.17 15.75
C GLY A 139 -4.26 9.75 16.29
N GLY A 140 -3.12 9.37 15.71
CA GLY A 140 -1.81 9.91 16.07
C GLY A 140 -1.56 11.31 15.50
N ARG A 141 -0.49 11.93 15.98
CA ARG A 141 0.04 13.21 15.51
C ARG A 141 1.33 12.97 14.70
N PRO A 142 1.35 13.23 13.39
CA PRO A 142 2.59 13.20 12.63
C PRO A 142 3.47 14.40 13.03
N VAL A 143 4.73 14.13 13.36
CA VAL A 143 5.76 15.14 13.65
C VAL A 143 6.78 15.10 12.51
N ILE A 144 6.74 16.13 11.66
CA ILE A 144 7.64 16.21 10.50
C ILE A 144 9.02 16.71 10.95
N LEU A 145 10.07 15.96 10.57
CA LEU A 145 11.47 16.31 10.82
C LEU A 145 12.12 16.95 9.59
#